data_AF-A0A8J1VTA1-F1
#
_entry.id   AF-A0A8J1VTA1-F1
#
_cell.length_a   1.000
_cell.length_b   1.000
_cell.length_c   1.000
_cell.angle_alpha   90.00
_cell.angle_beta   90.00
_cell.angle_gamma   90.00
#
_symmetry.space_group_name_H-M   'P 1'
#
loop_
_entity.id
_entity.type
_entity.pdbx_description
1 polymer ?
#
loop_
_entity_poly.entity_id
_entity_poly.type
_entity_poly.pdbx_seq_one_letter_code
_entity_poly.pdbx_strand_id
1 'polypeptide(L)'
;MTYILPTQATPSKAPRTILLQNLSSQLHLLTQLFTHLSSSHPSPSQPGTSTALVHQIYTSLQERTDQLASLVEEVEAHQIAYRALERRKAEVSALERVVRGLVRDLEKGRKELEKVVFEGRQVQRSVEKSTARPLSVQPLLAYARSLARTSSAPVSSLLAPVDRVSTEPWPNEMGMRMGLLFRLEGTMSGVGQLGTIGDEKGEIQDVEMEEDHQVHREETGRRYNPNAVFQLDLNSDESE
;
A
#
# COMPACT_ATOMS: atom_id res chain seq x y z
N MET A 1 33.04 2.19 15.30
CA MET A 1 32.86 3.62 14.97
C MET A 1 32.08 4.27 16.09
N THR A 2 32.78 4.89 17.03
CA THR A 2 32.20 5.58 18.19
C THR A 2 31.78 6.98 17.76
N TYR A 3 30.47 7.22 17.68
CA TYR A 3 29.92 8.55 17.46
C TYR A 3 30.07 9.36 18.76
N ILE A 4 31.05 10.27 18.78
CA ILE A 4 31.17 11.27 19.82
C ILE A 4 30.16 12.37 19.46
N LEU A 5 29.03 12.42 20.18
CA LEU A 5 28.12 13.56 20.09
C LEU A 5 28.91 14.83 20.46
N PRO A 6 28.88 15.90 19.67
CA PRO A 6 29.35 17.18 20.14
C PRO A 6 28.49 17.60 21.33
N THR A 7 29.19 17.80 22.43
CA THR A 7 28.78 18.40 23.70
C THR A 7 27.61 19.36 23.56
N GLN A 8 26.60 19.14 24.42
CA GLN A 8 25.51 20.04 24.78
C GLN A 8 25.84 21.51 24.48
N ALA A 9 25.19 22.05 23.45
CA ALA A 9 24.92 23.48 23.42
C ALA A 9 24.04 23.76 24.64
N THR A 10 24.58 24.49 25.60
CA THR A 10 23.80 25.09 26.68
C THR A 10 22.61 25.84 26.06
N PRO A 11 21.45 25.93 26.73
CA PRO A 11 20.35 26.78 26.29
C PRO A 11 20.74 28.24 26.48
N SER A 12 21.70 28.69 25.68
CA SER A 12 22.05 30.09 25.48
C SER A 12 20.79 30.79 24.98
N LYS A 13 20.43 31.90 25.63
CA LYS A 13 19.32 32.77 25.20
C LYS A 13 19.45 32.95 23.68
N ALA A 14 18.34 32.83 22.96
CA ALA A 14 18.35 32.93 21.50
C ALA A 14 19.20 34.12 21.06
N PRO A 15 20.17 33.98 20.13
CA PRO A 15 21.16 35.02 19.82
C PRO A 15 20.50 36.35 19.44
N ARG A 16 19.28 36.28 18.89
CA ARG A 16 18.40 37.41 18.64
C ARG A 16 18.10 38.26 19.88
N THR A 17 17.79 37.64 21.02
CA THR A 17 17.44 38.38 22.24
C THR A 17 18.67 39.07 22.83
N ILE A 18 19.85 38.46 22.71
CA ILE A 18 21.12 39.04 23.16
C ILE A 18 21.51 40.24 22.27
N LEU A 19 21.39 40.11 20.94
CA LEU A 19 21.65 41.21 20.00
C LEU A 19 20.70 42.39 20.24
N LEU A 20 19.41 42.14 20.39
CA LEU A 20 18.42 43.18 20.69
C LEU A 20 18.70 43.86 22.03
N GLN A 21 19.08 43.09 23.05
CA GLN A 21 19.46 43.62 24.35
C GLN A 21 20.69 44.54 24.24
N ASN A 22 21.74 44.13 23.54
CA ASN A 22 22.93 44.95 23.33
C ASN A 22 22.62 46.26 22.59
N LEU A 23 21.81 46.19 21.53
CA LEU A 23 21.42 47.38 20.76
C LEU A 23 20.57 48.34 21.62
N SER A 24 19.61 47.82 22.38
CA SER A 24 18.80 48.64 23.30
C SER A 24 19.63 49.29 24.41
N SER A 25 20.65 48.58 24.92
CA SER A 25 21.57 49.10 25.92
C SER A 25 22.48 50.20 25.35
N GLN A 26 22.99 50.03 24.13
CA GLN A 26 23.79 51.05 23.45
C GLN A 26 22.97 52.33 23.21
N LEU A 27 21.72 52.19 22.76
CA LEU A 27 20.80 53.32 22.59
C LEU A 27 20.60 54.06 23.92
N HIS A 28 20.38 53.33 25.02
CA HIS A 28 20.21 53.93 26.35
C HIS A 28 21.48 54.69 26.78
N LEU A 29 22.66 54.09 26.64
CA LEU A 29 23.94 54.74 26.98
C LEU A 29 24.18 56.00 26.13
N LEU A 30 23.86 55.96 24.84
CA LEU A 30 23.94 57.14 23.96
C LEU A 30 23.00 58.25 24.41
N THR A 31 21.75 57.93 24.76
CA THR A 31 20.81 58.94 25.26
C THR A 31 21.28 59.56 26.57
N GLN A 32 21.86 58.76 27.48
CA GLN A 32 22.48 59.28 28.70
C GLN A 32 23.67 60.19 28.39
N LEU A 33 24.54 59.80 27.45
CA LEU A 33 25.67 60.61 27.01
C LEU A 33 25.20 61.98 26.48
N PHE A 34 24.24 61.99 25.55
CA PHE A 34 23.70 63.23 25.00
C PHE A 34 23.00 64.10 26.05
N THR A 35 22.35 63.48 27.03
CA THR A 35 21.71 64.20 28.14
C THR A 35 22.76 64.85 29.04
N HIS A 36 23.82 64.12 29.39
CA HIS A 36 24.92 64.64 30.18
C HIS A 36 25.67 65.77 29.46
N LEU A 37 25.96 65.64 28.17
CA LEU A 37 26.56 66.70 27.35
C LEU A 37 25.66 67.92 27.19
N SER A 38 24.34 67.74 27.08
CA SER A 38 23.39 68.87 26.98
C SER A 38 23.19 69.59 28.32
N SER A 39 23.34 68.87 29.43
CA SER A 39 23.22 69.42 30.79
C SER A 39 24.53 69.99 31.36
N SER A 40 25.68 69.70 30.76
CA SER A 40 26.99 70.20 31.20
C SER A 40 27.17 71.66 30.75
N HIS A 41 26.45 72.57 31.40
CA HIS A 41 26.74 74.00 31.33
C HIS A 41 27.95 74.30 32.25
N PRO A 42 28.93 75.11 31.83
CA PRO A 42 30.15 75.33 32.60
C PRO A 42 29.86 76.14 33.88
N SER A 43 29.57 75.44 34.98
CA SER A 43 29.55 76.04 36.31
C SER A 43 30.96 75.93 36.93
N PRO A 44 31.58 77.03 37.37
CA PRO A 44 33.01 77.09 37.72
C PRO A 44 33.40 76.41 39.05
N SER A 45 32.51 75.66 39.71
CA SER A 45 32.75 75.15 41.07
C SER A 45 33.19 73.68 41.19
N GLN A 46 33.09 72.83 40.15
CA GLN A 46 33.55 71.43 40.23
C GLN A 46 34.03 70.86 38.87
N PRO A 47 35.34 70.92 38.56
CA PRO A 47 35.87 70.50 37.26
C PRO A 47 36.13 68.98 37.09
N GLY A 48 35.91 68.14 38.10
CA GLY A 48 36.37 66.74 38.08
C GLY A 48 35.32 65.63 37.88
N THR A 49 34.05 65.88 38.18
CA THR A 49 33.02 64.81 38.27
C THR A 49 32.32 64.53 36.94
N SER A 50 32.11 65.56 36.12
CA SER A 50 31.41 65.42 34.83
C SER A 50 32.25 64.66 33.78
N THR A 51 33.57 64.87 33.76
CA THR A 51 34.49 64.20 32.83
C THR A 51 34.66 62.71 33.14
N ALA A 52 34.65 62.33 34.41
CA ALA A 52 34.72 60.93 34.85
C ALA A 52 33.50 60.10 34.40
N LEU A 53 32.29 60.68 34.50
CA LEU A 53 31.05 60.02 34.06
C LEU A 53 30.99 59.84 32.55
N VAL A 54 31.41 60.84 31.77
CA VAL A 54 31.49 60.74 30.30
C VAL A 54 32.48 59.65 29.89
N HIS A 55 33.63 59.56 30.56
CA HIS A 55 34.62 58.50 30.31
C HIS A 55 34.05 57.10 30.61
N GLN A 56 33.29 56.94 31.71
CA GLN A 56 32.66 55.67 32.06
C GLN A 56 31.59 55.22 31.04
N ILE A 57 30.79 56.17 30.53
CA ILE A 57 29.80 55.89 29.48
C ILE A 57 30.52 55.49 28.19
N TYR A 58 31.62 56.17 27.84
CA TYR A 58 32.42 55.82 26.67
C TYR A 58 33.03 54.41 26.76
N THR A 59 33.63 54.05 27.91
CA THR A 59 34.19 52.70 28.09
C THR A 59 33.13 51.61 28.05
N SER A 60 31.94 51.86 28.62
CA SER A 60 30.84 50.89 28.55
C SER A 60 30.25 50.75 27.14
N LEU A 61 30.24 51.83 26.35
CA LEU A 61 29.84 51.77 24.95
C LEU A 61 30.85 50.96 24.12
N GLN A 62 32.14 51.17 24.36
CA GLN A 62 33.20 50.39 23.72
C GLN A 62 33.07 48.90 24.03
N GLU A 63 32.91 48.53 25.31
CA GLU A 63 32.70 47.15 25.74
C GLU A 63 31.48 46.51 25.05
N ARG A 64 30.37 47.25 24.93
CA ARG A 64 29.16 46.78 24.23
C ARG A 64 29.37 46.61 22.73
N THR A 65 30.22 47.42 22.13
CA THR A 65 30.56 47.34 20.71
C THR A 65 31.43 46.12 20.42
N ASP A 66 32.40 45.85 21.29
CA ASP A 66 33.24 44.66 21.24
C ASP A 66 32.40 43.39 21.42
N GLN A 67 31.44 43.40 22.37
CA GLN A 67 30.47 42.31 22.56
C GLN A 67 29.56 42.10 21.34
N LEU A 68 29.17 43.17 20.64
CA LEU A 68 28.37 43.04 19.43
C LEU A 68 29.19 42.39 18.32
N ALA A 69 30.45 42.80 18.14
CA ALA A 69 31.35 42.23 17.16
C ALA A 69 31.54 40.72 17.38
N SER A 70 31.81 40.29 18.62
CA SER A 70 31.96 38.86 18.94
C SER A 70 30.68 38.07 18.67
N LEU A 71 29.51 38.62 19.00
CA LEU A 71 28.23 37.95 18.74
C LEU A 71 27.94 37.81 17.25
N VAL A 72 28.34 38.78 16.42
CA VAL A 72 28.18 38.69 14.97
C VAL A 72 29.05 37.58 14.39
N GLU A 73 30.30 37.45 14.83
CA GLU A 73 31.19 36.36 14.43
C GLU A 73 30.62 34.99 14.83
N GLU A 74 30.10 34.86 16.06
CA GLU A 74 29.46 33.63 16.53
C GLU A 74 28.22 33.27 15.69
N VAL A 75 27.38 34.25 15.35
CA VAL A 75 26.20 34.03 14.51
C VAL A 75 26.59 33.62 13.09
N GLU A 76 27.66 34.19 12.53
CA GLU A 76 28.17 33.80 11.23
C GLU A 76 28.65 32.34 11.24
N ALA A 77 29.46 31.96 12.23
CA ALA A 77 29.92 30.59 12.41
C ALA A 77 28.75 29.61 12.56
N HIS A 78 27.75 29.97 13.36
CA HIS A 78 26.52 29.18 13.50
C HIS A 78 25.76 29.06 12.17
N GLN A 79 25.65 30.14 11.39
CA GLN A 79 24.94 30.12 10.11
C GLN A 79 25.64 29.22 9.08
N ILE A 80 26.97 29.21 9.07
CA ILE A 80 27.76 28.30 8.22
C ILE A 80 27.50 26.84 8.63
N ALA A 81 27.54 26.53 9.93
CA ALA A 81 27.22 25.21 10.45
C ALA A 81 25.78 24.79 10.14
N TYR A 82 24.82 25.71 10.27
CA TYR A 82 23.42 25.47 9.96
C TYR A 82 23.19 25.12 8.48
N ARG A 83 23.83 25.85 7.55
CA ARG A 83 23.79 25.51 6.12
C ARG A 83 24.39 24.14 5.84
N ALA A 84 25.47 23.77 6.53
CA ALA A 84 26.05 22.44 6.41
C ALA A 84 25.08 21.35 6.90
N LEU A 85 24.39 21.60 8.03
CA LEU A 85 23.35 20.72 8.54
C LEU A 85 22.20 20.57 7.54
N GLU A 86 21.69 21.66 6.98
CA GLU A 86 20.62 21.59 5.97
C GLU A 86 21.02 20.76 4.75
N ARG A 87 22.26 20.89 4.27
CA ARG A 87 22.79 20.05 3.18
C ARG A 87 22.81 18.58 3.56
N ARG A 88 23.28 18.24 4.76
CA ARG A 88 23.29 16.85 5.26
C ARG A 88 21.88 16.30 5.44
N LYS A 89 20.94 17.12 5.92
CA LYS A 89 19.52 16.76 6.01
C LYS A 89 18.94 16.45 4.63
N ALA A 90 19.27 17.26 3.62
CA ALA A 90 18.84 17.00 2.25
C ALA A 90 19.43 15.69 1.71
N GLU A 91 20.71 15.42 1.96
CA GLU A 91 21.40 14.18 1.59
C GLU A 91 20.76 12.95 2.24
N VAL A 92 20.51 12.99 3.55
CA VAL A 92 19.81 11.91 4.27
C VAL A 92 18.41 11.71 3.70
N SER A 93 17.66 12.79 3.44
CA SER A 93 16.32 12.67 2.84
C SER A 93 16.36 12.04 1.45
N ALA A 94 17.41 12.28 0.66
CA ALA A 94 17.58 11.67 -0.65
C ALA A 94 17.90 10.18 -0.53
N LEU A 95 18.80 9.81 0.37
CA LEU A 95 19.13 8.41 0.67
C LEU A 95 17.90 7.65 1.17
N GLU A 96 17.08 8.23 2.05
CA GLU A 96 15.84 7.62 2.51
C GLU A 96 14.85 7.37 1.36
N ARG A 97 14.74 8.28 0.39
CA ARG A 97 13.89 8.05 -0.80
C ARG A 97 14.39 6.87 -1.62
N VAL A 98 15.70 6.74 -1.80
CA VAL A 98 16.30 5.61 -2.51
C VAL A 98 16.03 4.29 -1.78
N VAL A 99 16.25 4.25 -0.46
CA VAL A 99 15.99 3.06 0.35
C VAL A 99 14.52 2.65 0.27
N ARG A 100 13.60 3.61 0.40
CA ARG A 100 12.16 3.34 0.25
C ARG A 100 11.80 2.85 -1.15
N GLY A 101 12.47 3.35 -2.18
CA GLY A 101 12.35 2.85 -3.56
C GLY A 101 12.76 1.39 -3.66
N LEU A 102 13.95 1.05 -3.17
CA LEU A 102 14.46 -0.33 -3.17
C LEU A 102 13.54 -1.30 -2.41
N VAL A 103 13.00 -0.89 -1.26
CA VAL A 103 12.06 -1.72 -0.50
C VAL A 103 10.79 -2.01 -1.30
N ARG A 104 10.25 -1.01 -2.01
CA ARG A 104 9.07 -1.19 -2.88
C ARG A 104 9.37 -2.12 -4.05
N ASP A 105 10.54 -1.96 -4.67
CA ASP A 105 10.96 -2.80 -5.79
C ASP A 105 11.16 -4.26 -5.34
N LEU A 106 11.74 -4.47 -4.15
CA LEU A 106 11.88 -5.79 -3.54
C LEU A 106 10.53 -6.41 -3.20
N GLU A 107 9.59 -5.64 -2.65
CA GLU A 107 8.25 -6.14 -2.35
C GLU A 107 7.50 -6.53 -3.63
N LYS A 108 7.64 -5.73 -4.68
CA LYS A 108 7.09 -6.05 -6.00
C LYS A 108 7.70 -7.34 -6.56
N GLY A 109 9.02 -7.45 -6.53
CA GLY A 109 9.73 -8.65 -6.98
C GLY A 109 9.34 -9.90 -6.18
N ARG A 110 9.14 -9.77 -4.86
CA ARG A 110 8.62 -10.85 -4.01
C ARG A 110 7.24 -11.32 -4.48
N LYS A 111 6.30 -10.40 -4.70
CA LYS A 111 4.93 -10.72 -5.14
C LYS A 111 4.92 -11.39 -6.52
N GLU A 112 5.74 -10.90 -7.44
CA GLU A 112 5.90 -11.51 -8.77
C GLU A 112 6.46 -12.93 -8.66
N LEU A 113 7.50 -13.14 -7.85
CA LEU A 113 8.08 -14.46 -7.64
C LEU A 113 7.10 -15.41 -6.98
N GLU A 114 6.34 -14.96 -5.98
CA GLU A 114 5.32 -15.75 -5.30
C GLU A 114 4.24 -16.22 -6.27
N LYS A 115 3.80 -15.35 -7.18
CA LYS A 115 2.87 -15.70 -8.26
C LYS A 115 3.45 -16.80 -9.16
N VAL A 116 4.69 -16.64 -9.62
CA VAL A 116 5.35 -17.63 -10.49
C VAL A 116 5.53 -18.97 -9.77
N VAL A 117 5.89 -18.96 -8.49
CA VAL A 117 6.01 -20.17 -7.68
C VAL A 117 4.66 -20.85 -7.50
N PHE A 118 3.58 -20.08 -7.27
CA PHE A 118 2.24 -20.61 -7.16
C PHE A 118 1.77 -21.25 -8.47
N GLU A 119 1.95 -20.58 -9.60
CA GLU A 119 1.66 -21.12 -10.93
C GLU A 119 2.47 -22.40 -11.21
N GLY A 120 3.77 -22.39 -10.88
CA GLY A 120 4.64 -23.57 -10.99
C GLY A 120 4.13 -24.76 -10.17
N ARG A 121 3.67 -24.52 -8.94
CA ARG A 121 3.05 -25.57 -8.10
C ARG A 121 1.74 -26.09 -8.70
N GLN A 122 0.92 -25.24 -9.31
CA GLN A 122 -0.29 -25.69 -9.99
C GLN A 122 0.02 -26.57 -11.21
N VAL A 123 1.01 -26.17 -12.02
CA VAL A 123 1.47 -26.96 -13.15
C VAL A 123 2.05 -28.31 -12.68
N GLN A 124 2.84 -28.31 -11.61
CA GLN A 124 3.36 -29.56 -11.05
C GLN A 124 2.22 -30.50 -10.63
N ARG A 125 1.21 -29.99 -9.94
CA ARG A 125 0.03 -30.78 -9.54
C ARG A 125 -0.75 -31.31 -10.74
N SER A 126 -0.89 -30.53 -11.82
CA SER A 126 -1.58 -31.00 -13.03
C SER A 126 -0.79 -32.08 -13.76
N VAL A 127 0.54 -31.94 -13.81
CA VAL A 127 1.45 -32.98 -14.33
C VAL A 127 1.32 -34.25 -13.49
N GLU A 128 1.43 -34.17 -12.17
CA GLU A 128 1.30 -35.32 -11.27
C GLU A 128 -0.04 -36.05 -11.46
N LYS A 129 -1.15 -35.30 -11.54
CA LYS A 129 -2.48 -35.86 -11.85
C LYS A 129 -2.52 -36.55 -13.22
N SER A 130 -1.93 -35.95 -14.24
CA SER A 130 -1.88 -36.52 -15.59
C SER A 130 -1.00 -37.78 -15.65
N THR A 131 0.10 -37.82 -14.90
CA THR A 131 0.99 -38.98 -14.82
C THR A 131 0.39 -40.12 -14.00
N ALA A 132 -0.43 -39.81 -12.99
CA ALA A 132 -1.12 -40.81 -12.18
C ALA A 132 -2.22 -41.54 -12.96
N ARG A 133 -2.84 -40.87 -13.94
CA ARG A 133 -3.87 -41.44 -14.83
C ARG A 133 -3.50 -41.24 -16.29
N PRO A 134 -2.51 -41.98 -16.81
CA PRO A 134 -2.10 -41.83 -18.20
C PRO A 134 -3.22 -42.29 -19.13
N LEU A 135 -3.69 -41.38 -19.98
CA LEU A 135 -4.65 -41.71 -21.04
C LEU A 135 -3.90 -42.30 -22.23
N SER A 136 -4.36 -43.44 -22.74
CA SER A 136 -3.78 -44.01 -23.96
C SER A 136 -4.21 -43.20 -25.18
N VAL A 137 -3.29 -43.08 -26.14
CA VAL A 137 -3.47 -42.22 -27.33
C VAL A 137 -4.61 -42.71 -28.22
N GLN A 138 -4.82 -44.02 -28.30
CA GLN A 138 -5.84 -44.63 -29.17
C GLN A 138 -7.29 -44.24 -28.82
N PRO A 139 -7.79 -44.42 -27.57
CA PRO A 139 -9.13 -43.98 -27.22
C PRO A 139 -9.28 -42.46 -27.26
N LEU A 140 -8.22 -41.70 -26.97
CA LEU A 140 -8.25 -40.24 -27.06
C LEU A 140 -8.44 -39.76 -28.51
N LEU A 141 -7.75 -40.36 -29.48
CA LEU A 141 -7.93 -40.08 -30.90
C LEU A 141 -9.30 -40.51 -31.40
N ALA A 142 -9.80 -41.67 -30.97
CA ALA A 142 -11.14 -42.14 -31.32
C ALA A 142 -12.21 -41.17 -30.79
N TYR A 143 -12.08 -40.72 -29.54
CA TYR A 143 -12.98 -39.76 -28.94
C TYR A 143 -12.88 -38.38 -29.61
N ALA A 144 -11.68 -37.88 -29.88
CA ALA A 144 -11.47 -36.61 -30.60
C ALA A 144 -12.11 -36.64 -32.01
N ARG A 145 -12.02 -37.75 -32.73
CA ARG A 145 -12.70 -37.94 -34.01
C ARG A 145 -14.23 -37.92 -33.87
N SER A 146 -14.76 -38.48 -32.79
CA SER A 146 -16.20 -38.43 -32.51
C SER A 146 -16.68 -37.02 -32.16
N LEU A 147 -15.90 -36.27 -31.38
CA LEU A 147 -16.16 -34.87 -31.05
C LEU A 147 -16.05 -33.97 -32.28
N ALA A 148 -15.06 -34.19 -33.14
CA ALA A 148 -14.88 -33.39 -34.34
C ALA A 148 -16.15 -33.38 -35.22
N ARG A 149 -16.88 -34.51 -35.28
CA ARG A 149 -18.13 -34.61 -36.04
C ARG A 149 -19.26 -33.70 -35.50
N THR A 150 -19.29 -33.44 -34.19
CA THR A 150 -20.32 -32.60 -33.54
C THR A 150 -19.85 -31.16 -33.29
N SER A 151 -18.54 -30.91 -33.25
CA SER A 151 -17.96 -29.60 -32.96
C SER A 151 -17.41 -28.85 -34.17
N SER A 152 -17.16 -29.53 -35.30
CA SER A 152 -16.73 -28.86 -36.52
C SER A 152 -17.91 -28.13 -37.17
N ALA A 153 -17.72 -26.86 -37.53
CA ALA A 153 -18.66 -26.15 -38.38
C ALA A 153 -18.76 -26.86 -39.75
N PRO A 154 -19.97 -27.01 -40.31
CA PRO A 154 -20.14 -27.66 -41.61
C PRO A 154 -19.37 -26.89 -42.69
N VAL A 155 -18.51 -27.59 -43.42
CA VAL A 155 -17.80 -26.99 -44.57
C VAL A 155 -18.85 -26.55 -45.57
N SER A 156 -18.79 -25.26 -45.93
CA SER A 156 -19.77 -24.59 -46.79
C SER A 156 -20.13 -25.44 -48.02
N SER A 157 -21.44 -25.58 -48.27
CA SER A 157 -22.13 -26.46 -49.22
C SER A 157 -21.84 -26.19 -50.72
N LEU A 158 -20.65 -25.72 -51.09
CA LEU A 158 -20.27 -25.38 -52.46
C LEU A 158 -19.28 -26.37 -53.12
N LEU A 159 -18.66 -27.30 -52.38
CA LEU A 159 -17.57 -28.13 -52.92
C LEU A 159 -17.73 -29.65 -52.76
N ALA A 160 -18.77 -30.16 -52.10
CA ALA A 160 -19.01 -31.59 -52.00
C ALA A 160 -20.51 -31.91 -51.89
N PRO A 161 -20.98 -33.07 -52.41
CA PRO A 161 -22.36 -33.52 -52.18
C PRO A 161 -22.59 -33.56 -50.67
N VAL A 162 -23.61 -32.83 -50.22
CA VAL A 162 -24.01 -32.61 -48.83
C VAL A 162 -23.83 -33.88 -48.02
N ASP A 163 -22.73 -33.96 -47.27
CA ASP A 163 -22.51 -35.05 -46.35
C ASP A 163 -23.54 -34.87 -45.23
N ARG A 164 -24.63 -35.65 -45.28
CA ARG A 164 -25.79 -35.59 -44.35
C ARG A 164 -25.42 -35.97 -42.91
N VAL A 165 -24.13 -35.98 -42.61
CA VAL A 165 -23.47 -36.47 -41.42
C VAL A 165 -23.07 -35.30 -40.51
N SER A 166 -23.49 -34.07 -40.83
CA SER A 166 -23.45 -32.92 -39.92
C SER A 166 -24.43 -33.16 -38.76
N THR A 167 -23.93 -33.76 -37.69
CA THR A 167 -24.66 -33.86 -36.43
C THR A 167 -24.77 -32.49 -35.80
N GLU A 168 -25.98 -32.12 -35.37
CA GLU A 168 -26.22 -30.90 -34.62
C GLU A 168 -25.37 -30.90 -33.33
N PRO A 169 -24.87 -29.73 -32.88
CA PRO A 169 -23.96 -29.65 -31.73
C PRO A 169 -24.64 -29.96 -30.39
N TRP A 170 -25.97 -29.98 -30.34
CA TRP A 170 -26.78 -30.44 -29.21
C TRP A 170 -27.79 -31.51 -29.69
N PRO A 171 -28.26 -32.41 -28.80
CA PRO A 171 -29.27 -33.39 -29.17
C PRO A 171 -30.57 -32.68 -29.58
N ASN A 172 -31.11 -33.03 -30.75
CA ASN A 172 -32.38 -32.46 -31.21
C ASN A 172 -33.58 -33.18 -30.58
N GLU A 173 -34.73 -32.51 -30.57
CA GLU A 173 -35.98 -33.01 -29.99
C GLU A 173 -36.38 -34.39 -30.55
N MET A 174 -36.20 -34.59 -31.87
CA MET A 174 -36.49 -35.88 -32.51
C MET A 174 -35.56 -36.99 -31.99
N GLY A 175 -34.28 -36.70 -31.78
CA GLY A 175 -33.27 -37.61 -31.26
C GLY A 175 -33.49 -37.92 -29.78
N MET A 176 -33.96 -36.93 -29.00
CA MET A 176 -34.38 -37.13 -27.61
C MET A 176 -35.62 -38.03 -27.54
N ARG A 177 -36.64 -37.77 -28.39
CA ARG A 177 -37.88 -38.56 -28.48
C ARG A 177 -37.64 -39.98 -29.00
N MET A 178 -36.67 -40.16 -29.88
CA MET A 178 -36.29 -41.50 -30.38
C MET A 178 -35.31 -42.22 -29.45
N GLY A 179 -34.78 -41.52 -28.45
CA GLY A 179 -33.82 -42.01 -27.49
C GLY A 179 -34.34 -43.16 -26.65
N LEU A 180 -33.42 -44.03 -26.23
CA LEU A 180 -33.73 -45.22 -25.43
C LEU A 180 -34.38 -44.84 -24.09
N LEU A 181 -33.95 -43.72 -23.48
CA LEU A 181 -34.53 -43.20 -22.25
C LEU A 181 -36.00 -42.78 -22.45
N PHE A 182 -36.33 -42.07 -23.54
CA PHE A 182 -37.73 -41.79 -23.89
C PHE A 182 -38.51 -43.06 -24.27
N ARG A 183 -37.88 -44.14 -24.75
CA ARG A 183 -38.61 -45.40 -25.01
C ARG A 183 -38.86 -46.22 -23.76
N LEU A 184 -37.93 -46.21 -22.81
CA LEU A 184 -38.07 -46.86 -21.51
C LEU A 184 -39.05 -46.10 -20.60
N GLU A 185 -38.99 -44.77 -20.61
CA GLU A 185 -39.82 -43.90 -19.78
C GLU A 185 -41.10 -43.44 -20.49
N GLY A 186 -41.08 -43.32 -21.82
CA GLY A 186 -42.18 -42.86 -22.66
C GLY A 186 -43.13 -43.96 -23.13
N THR A 187 -43.30 -45.00 -22.32
CA THR A 187 -44.66 -45.56 -22.20
C THR A 187 -45.43 -44.57 -21.34
N MET A 188 -45.87 -43.47 -21.96
CA MET A 188 -46.58 -42.35 -21.33
C MET A 188 -47.97 -42.78 -20.81
N SER A 189 -47.98 -43.64 -19.78
CA SER A 189 -49.11 -43.89 -18.89
C SER A 189 -48.90 -43.12 -17.57
N GLY A 190 -48.32 -41.91 -17.63
CA GLY A 190 -47.95 -41.15 -16.45
C GLY A 190 -47.69 -39.65 -16.67
N VAL A 191 -48.11 -39.07 -17.80
CA VAL A 191 -48.01 -37.61 -17.99
C VAL A 191 -48.99 -36.93 -17.03
N GLY A 192 -48.51 -36.50 -15.87
CA GLY A 192 -49.29 -35.75 -14.88
C GLY A 192 -49.11 -36.15 -13.42
N GLN A 193 -48.36 -37.21 -13.08
CA GLN A 193 -48.05 -37.50 -11.67
C GLN A 193 -46.82 -36.69 -11.23
N LEU A 194 -47.05 -35.68 -10.40
CA LEU A 194 -46.01 -35.18 -9.50
C LEU A 194 -45.66 -36.32 -8.55
N GLY A 195 -44.57 -37.04 -8.82
CA GLY A 195 -43.96 -37.91 -7.82
C GLY A 195 -43.48 -37.04 -6.67
N THR A 196 -44.15 -37.14 -5.51
CA THR A 196 -43.59 -36.66 -4.26
C THR A 196 -42.33 -37.47 -3.97
N ILE A 197 -41.19 -36.79 -3.90
CA ILE A 197 -39.93 -37.37 -3.41
C ILE A 197 -40.21 -38.04 -2.06
N GLY A 198 -40.17 -39.38 -2.00
CA GLY A 198 -40.40 -40.11 -0.75
C GLY A 198 -41.00 -41.53 -0.84
N ASP A 199 -41.28 -42.11 -2.01
CA ASP A 199 -41.64 -43.54 -2.08
C ASP A 199 -40.37 -44.41 -2.14
N GLU A 200 -39.90 -44.74 -0.94
CA GLU A 200 -38.81 -45.65 -0.68
C GLU A 200 -39.29 -47.09 -0.88
N LYS A 201 -38.62 -47.86 -1.75
CA LYS A 201 -38.75 -49.31 -1.78
C LYS A 201 -37.40 -49.98 -1.94
N GLY A 202 -36.85 -50.41 -0.80
CA GLY A 202 -36.10 -51.66 -0.65
C GLY A 202 -34.61 -51.66 -1.00
N GLU A 203 -33.80 -51.45 0.04
CA GLU A 203 -32.51 -52.09 0.35
C GLU A 203 -31.46 -52.27 -0.76
N ILE A 204 -30.42 -51.44 -0.72
CA ILE A 204 -29.05 -51.87 -1.04
C ILE A 204 -28.10 -51.35 0.05
N GLN A 205 -27.28 -52.28 0.51
CA GLN A 205 -26.36 -52.27 1.64
C GLN A 205 -25.37 -51.10 1.66
N ASP A 206 -25.04 -50.71 2.90
CA ASP A 206 -24.00 -49.78 3.30
C ASP A 206 -22.64 -50.08 2.66
N VAL A 207 -22.08 -49.09 1.97
CA VAL A 207 -20.63 -48.95 1.80
C VAL A 207 -20.27 -47.52 2.14
N GLU A 208 -19.65 -47.36 3.32
CA GLU A 208 -18.99 -46.15 3.77
C GLU A 208 -17.91 -45.72 2.77
N MET A 209 -18.02 -44.50 2.23
CA MET A 209 -16.88 -43.72 1.78
C MET A 209 -17.08 -42.29 2.27
N GLU A 210 -16.36 -41.95 3.34
CA GLU A 210 -16.10 -40.58 3.73
C GLU A 210 -15.32 -39.88 2.61
N GLU A 211 -15.94 -38.89 1.97
CA GLU A 211 -15.22 -37.80 1.32
C GLU A 211 -15.84 -36.48 1.76
N ASP A 212 -15.13 -35.77 2.65
CA ASP A 212 -15.40 -34.41 3.07
C ASP A 212 -15.41 -33.47 1.85
N HIS A 213 -16.60 -33.21 1.31
CA HIS A 213 -16.87 -32.12 0.39
C HIS A 213 -17.82 -31.15 1.09
N GLN A 214 -17.26 -30.11 1.71
CA GLN A 214 -18.06 -28.95 2.15
C GLN A 214 -18.63 -28.24 0.91
N VAL A 215 -19.82 -28.67 0.51
CA VAL A 215 -20.66 -27.92 -0.41
C VAL A 215 -21.28 -26.79 0.40
N HIS A 216 -20.87 -25.55 0.16
CA HIS A 216 -21.60 -24.38 0.65
C HIS A 216 -23.02 -24.41 0.04
N ARG A 217 -23.95 -24.91 0.86
CA ARG A 217 -25.38 -24.93 0.55
C ARG A 217 -25.91 -23.50 0.68
N GLU A 218 -26.27 -22.88 -0.43
CA GLU A 218 -26.99 -21.60 -0.40
C GLU A 218 -28.32 -21.80 0.33
N GLU A 219 -28.50 -21.07 1.43
CA GLU A 219 -29.73 -21.09 2.23
C GLU A 219 -30.90 -20.50 1.43
N THR A 220 -31.83 -21.35 0.99
CA THR A 220 -33.05 -20.99 0.26
C THR A 220 -34.13 -20.34 1.15
N GLY A 221 -33.73 -19.55 2.14
CA GLY A 221 -34.61 -18.97 3.16
C GLY A 221 -34.46 -17.46 3.40
N ARG A 222 -33.72 -16.73 2.56
CA ARG A 222 -33.49 -15.29 2.77
C ARG A 222 -34.74 -14.49 2.37
N ARG A 223 -35.52 -14.07 3.37
CA ARG A 223 -36.54 -13.02 3.19
C ARG A 223 -35.84 -11.68 2.92
N TYR A 224 -36.30 -10.96 1.90
CA TYR A 224 -35.83 -9.63 1.54
C TYR A 224 -36.00 -8.66 2.72
N ASN A 225 -34.90 -8.16 3.27
CA ASN A 225 -34.87 -7.12 4.29
C ASN A 225 -34.39 -5.80 3.64
N PRO A 226 -35.25 -4.78 3.48
CA PRO A 226 -34.88 -3.53 2.82
C PRO A 226 -33.90 -2.66 3.64
N ASN A 227 -33.63 -3.03 4.90
CA ASN A 227 -32.68 -2.34 5.79
C ASN A 227 -31.38 -3.13 6.01
N ALA A 228 -31.11 -4.18 5.23
CA ALA A 228 -29.83 -4.89 5.29
C ALA A 228 -28.72 -4.01 4.68
N VAL A 229 -28.16 -3.12 5.48
CA VAL A 229 -26.94 -2.40 5.16
C VAL A 229 -25.80 -3.42 5.23
N PHE A 230 -25.21 -3.75 4.08
CA PHE A 230 -24.00 -4.55 4.00
C PHE A 230 -22.89 -3.87 4.80
N GLN A 231 -22.64 -4.33 6.02
CA GLN A 231 -21.39 -4.04 6.70
C GLN A 231 -20.33 -4.95 6.08
N LEU A 232 -19.78 -4.48 4.96
CA LEU A 232 -18.53 -4.99 4.42
C LEU A 232 -17.44 -4.65 5.42
N ASP A 233 -17.13 -5.61 6.29
CA ASP A 233 -16.00 -5.51 7.20
C ASP A 233 -14.72 -5.71 6.37
N LEU A 234 -14.12 -4.59 5.97
CA LEU A 234 -12.92 -4.53 5.12
C LEU A 234 -11.61 -4.59 5.93
N ASN A 235 -11.67 -4.80 7.24
CA ASN A 235 -10.50 -4.88 8.11
C ASN A 235 -10.42 -6.26 8.78
N SER A 236 -10.12 -7.31 8.02
CA SER A 236 -9.86 -8.65 8.57
C SER A 236 -8.40 -8.87 8.98
N ASP A 237 -7.61 -7.81 9.16
CA ASP A 237 -6.16 -7.91 9.45
C ASP A 237 -5.78 -7.17 10.73
N GLU A 238 -6.50 -7.46 11.82
CA GLU A 238 -6.07 -7.12 13.18
C GLU A 238 -6.48 -8.26 14.12
N SER A 239 -5.60 -9.24 14.25
CA SER A 239 -5.65 -10.28 15.28
C SER A 239 -4.21 -10.63 15.66
N GLU A 240 -3.85 -10.25 16.89
CA GLU A 240 -2.64 -10.67 17.61
C GLU A 240 -2.53 -12.19 17.76
#